data_AF-A0A645C792-F1
#
_entry.id   AF-A0A645C792-F1
#
_cell.length_a   1.000
_cell.length_b   1.000
_cell.length_c   1.000
_cell.angle_alpha   90.00
_cell.angle_beta   90.00
_cell.angle_gamma   90.00
#
_symmetry.space_group_name_H-M   'P 1'
#
loop_
_entity.id
_entity.type
_entity.pdbx_description
1 polymer ?
#
loop_
_entity_poly.entity_id
_entity_poly.type
_entity_poly.pdbx_seq_one_letter_code
_entity_poly.pdbx_strand_id
1 'polypeptide(L)' 'MELRKLSSGDGARGGLNLDLIGSLIVYLPPICEQKRIASILSTSDKEIELLEQELAAWKQKKKGLAQLLLTGLVRV' A
#
# COMPACT_ATOMS: atom_id res chain seq x y z
N MET A 1 1.93 -11.94 12.92
CA MET A 1 1.05 -13.10 12.62
C MET A 1 0.83 -13.08 11.12
N GLU A 2 1.39 -14.04 10.38
CA GLU A 2 1.23 -14.10 8.92
C GLU A 2 -0.19 -14.61 8.60
N LEU A 3 -1.10 -13.71 8.21
CA LEU A 3 -2.50 -14.04 7.85
C LEU A 3 -2.57 -15.09 6.73
N ARG A 4 -1.54 -15.14 5.88
CA ARG A 4 -1.38 -16.15 4.82
C ARG A 4 -1.27 -17.58 5.35
N LYS A 5 -0.75 -17.79 6.58
CA LYS A 5 -0.63 -19.11 7.21
C LYS A 5 -1.96 -19.62 7.79
N LEU A 6 -2.93 -18.74 7.99
CA LEU A 6 -4.27 -19.08 8.48
C LEU A 6 -5.24 -19.42 7.35
N SER A 7 -4.97 -18.96 6.13
CA SER A 7 -5.78 -19.28 4.96
C SER A 7 -5.66 -20.76 4.62
N SER A 8 -6.74 -21.52 4.85
CA SER A 8 -6.86 -22.94 4.51
C SER A 8 -6.95 -23.14 2.99
N GLY A 9 -5.82 -23.05 2.29
CA GLY A 9 -5.74 -23.45 0.89
C GLY A 9 -4.40 -23.12 0.26
N ASP A 10 -3.71 -24.15 -0.21
CA ASP A 10 -2.63 -24.03 -1.18
C ASP A 10 -3.27 -24.08 -2.58
N GLY A 11 -3.28 -22.95 -3.30
CA GLY A 11 -3.88 -22.81 -4.64
C GLY A 11 -5.23 -22.07 -4.74
N ALA A 12 -5.83 -22.12 -5.93
CA ALA A 12 -6.94 -21.27 -6.45
C ALA A 12 -8.29 -21.28 -5.67
N ARG A 13 -8.35 -21.93 -4.50
CA ARG A 13 -9.50 -21.95 -3.58
C ARG A 13 -9.15 -21.48 -2.16
N GLY A 14 -7.94 -20.94 -1.95
CA GLY A 14 -7.56 -20.35 -0.68
C GLY A 14 -8.38 -19.10 -0.38
N GLY A 15 -9.05 -19.08 0.77
CA GLY A 15 -9.84 -17.94 1.24
C GLY A 15 -9.98 -17.95 2.76
N LEU A 16 -10.23 -16.77 3.33
CA LEU A 16 -10.53 -16.64 4.76
C LEU A 16 -12.03 -16.90 4.96
N ASN A 17 -12.39 -17.93 5.73
CA ASN A 17 -13.77 -18.15 6.15
C ASN A 17 -14.10 -17.25 7.37
N LEU A 18 -15.38 -16.89 7.52
CA LEU A 18 -15.90 -16.12 8.66
C LEU A 18 -15.59 -16.78 10.01
N ASP A 19 -15.71 -18.11 10.11
CA ASP A 19 -15.40 -18.84 11.36
C ASP A 19 -13.93 -18.71 11.74
N LEU A 20 -13.04 -18.73 10.74
CA LEU A 20 -11.61 -18.54 10.93
C LEU A 20 -11.31 -17.10 11.37
N ILE A 21 -11.94 -16.10 10.75
CA ILE A 21 -11.78 -14.70 11.16
C ILE A 21 -12.29 -14.48 12.59
N GLY A 22 -13.46 -15.05 12.93
CA GLY A 22 -14.08 -14.92 14.24
C GLY A 22 -13.30 -15.57 15.38
N SER A 23 -12.44 -16.55 15.08
CA SER A 23 -11.59 -17.22 16.07
C SER A 23 -10.22 -16.55 16.28
N LEU A 24 -9.92 -15.46 15.57
CA LEU A 24 -8.66 -14.74 15.75
C LEU A 24 -8.63 -14.03 17.10
N ILE A 25 -7.62 -14.38 17.90
CA ILE A 25 -7.33 -13.67 19.14
C ILE A 25 -6.48 -12.44 18.78
N VAL A 26 -7.03 -11.26 18.99
CA VAL A 26 -6.35 -9.99 18.78
C VAL A 26 -6.23 -9.22 20.10
N TYR A 27 -5.10 -8.55 20.28
CA TYR A 27 -4.95 -7.61 21.39
C TYR A 27 -5.80 -6.37 21.11
N LEU A 28 -6.70 -6.02 22.03
CA LEU A 28 -7.57 -4.85 21.92
C LEU A 28 -7.23 -3.85 23.02
N PRO A 29 -6.36 -2.85 22.76
CA PRO A 29 -6.02 -1.83 23.75
C PRO A 29 -7.20 -0.87 24.00
N PRO A 30 -7.14 0.01 25.01
CA PRO A 30 -8.14 1.04 25.23
C PRO A 30 -8.34 1.96 24.01
N ILE A 31 -9.54 2.51 23.84
CA ILE A 31 -9.90 3.30 22.64
C ILE A 31 -8.97 4.48 22.37
N CYS A 32 -8.45 5.13 23.41
CA CYS A 32 -7.50 6.24 23.27
C CYS A 32 -6.18 5.79 22.64
N GLU A 33 -5.69 4.62 23.04
CA GLU A 33 -4.47 4.03 22.50
C GLU A 33 -4.69 3.53 21.06
N GLN A 34 -5.82 2.88 20.79
CA GLN A 34 -6.21 2.48 19.42
C GLN A 34 -6.18 3.68 18.45
N LYS A 35 -6.78 4.81 18.85
CA LYS A 35 -6.79 6.04 18.04
C LYS A 35 -5.38 6.59 17.80
N ARG A 36 -4.51 6.53 18.81
CA ARG A 36 -3.13 7.02 18.70
C ARG A 36 -2.31 6.14 17.75
N ILE A 37 -2.42 4.81 17.89
CA ILE A 37 -1.78 3.85 16.99
C ILE A 37 -2.27 4.07 15.56
N ALA A 38 -3.59 4.14 15.36
CA ALA A 38 -4.19 4.37 14.05
C ALA A 38 -3.71 5.69 13.42
N SER A 39 -3.67 6.78 14.20
CA SER A 39 -3.19 8.07 13.70
C SER A 39 -1.75 8.04 13.22
N ILE A 40 -0.87 7.32 13.91
CA ILE A 40 0.54 7.19 13.52
C ILE A 40 0.63 6.41 12.21
N LEU A 41 -0.01 5.24 12.14
CA LEU A 41 0.01 4.39 10.94
C LEU A 41 -0.60 5.10 9.73
N SER A 42 -1.75 5.77 9.91
CA SER A 42 -2.38 6.54 8.83
C SER A 42 -1.54 7.73 8.36
N THR A 43 -0.66 8.26 9.21
CA THR A 43 0.27 9.31 8.77
C THR A 43 1.34 8.73 7.86
N SER A 44 1.92 7.58 8.24
CA SER A 44 2.88 6.86 7.40
C SER A 44 2.28 6.40 6.08
N ASP A 45 1.03 5.90 6.07
CA ASP A 45 0.35 5.51 4.84
C ASP A 45 0.19 6.69 3.86
N LYS A 46 -0.17 7.87 4.37
CA LYS A 46 -0.28 9.09 3.55
C LYS A 46 1.06 9.54 2.99
N GLU A 47 2.13 9.40 3.77
CA GLU A 47 3.48 9.72 3.30
C GLU A 47 3.90 8.78 2.16
N ILE A 48 3.64 7.49 2.28
CA ILE A 48 3.88 6.51 1.22
C ILE A 48 3.08 6.87 -0.04
N GLU A 49 1.79 7.15 0.11
CA GLU A 49 0.91 7.51 -1.01
C GLU A 49 1.42 8.76 -1.76
N LEU A 50 1.85 9.79 -1.02
CA LEU A 50 2.40 11.00 -1.61
C LEU A 50 3.69 10.71 -2.40
N LEU A 51 4.60 9.91 -1.84
CA LEU A 51 5.84 9.53 -2.51
C LEU A 51 5.57 8.72 -3.79
N GLU A 52 4.58 7.83 -3.77
CA GLU A 52 4.17 7.08 -4.96
C GLU A 52 3.61 7.99 -6.06
N GLN A 53 2.80 8.98 -5.70
CA GLN A 53 2.28 9.99 -6.62
C GLN A 53 3.40 10.84 -7.22
N GLU A 54 4.35 11.31 -6.39
CA GLU A 54 5.51 12.06 -6.86
C GLU A 54 6.37 11.24 -7.83
N LEU A 55 6.62 9.97 -7.50
CA LEU A 55 7.37 9.05 -8.35
C LEU A 55 6.68 8.85 -9.70
N ALA A 56 5.36 8.70 -9.71
CA ALA A 56 4.57 8.57 -10.94
C ALA A 56 4.67 9.84 -11.81
N ALA A 57 4.53 11.02 -11.19
CA ALA A 57 4.67 12.30 -11.88
C ALA A 57 6.07 12.48 -12.47
N TRP A 58 7.13 12.13 -11.74
CA TRP A 58 8.50 12.18 -12.23
C TRP A 58 8.75 11.23 -13.39
N LYS A 59 8.22 10.00 -13.35
CA LYS A 59 8.31 9.05 -14.46
C LYS A 59 7.63 9.60 -15.71
N GLN A 60 6.45 10.21 -15.56
CA GLN A 60 5.73 10.82 -16.68
C GLN A 60 6.50 12.02 -17.26
N LYS A 61 7.02 12.91 -16.41
CA LYS A 61 7.84 14.05 -16.83
C LYS A 61 9.09 13.59 -17.57
N LYS A 62 9.81 12.60 -17.04
CA LYS A 62 10.98 12.00 -17.69
C LYS A 62 10.65 11.43 -19.06
N LYS A 63 9.51 10.72 -19.19
CA LYS A 63 9.05 10.18 -20.47
C LYS A 63 8.72 11.29 -21.48
N GLY A 64 8.01 12.34 -21.04
CA GLY A 64 7.69 13.49 -21.89
C GLY A 64 8.94 14.22 -22.39
N LEU A 65 9.89 14.49 -21.50
CA LEU A 65 11.17 15.11 -21.85
C LEU A 65 11.96 14.24 -22.84
N ALA A 66 12.06 12.94 -22.60
CA ALA A 66 12.72 12.02 -23.53
C ALA A 66 12.08 12.07 -24.93
N GLN A 67 10.76 12.12 -25.02
CA GLN A 67 10.05 12.24 -26.29
C GLN A 67 10.35 13.56 -27.01
N LEU A 68 10.40 14.68 -26.28
CA LEU A 68 10.70 15.99 -26.86
C LEU A 68 12.15 16.08 -27.40
N LEU A 69 13.09 15.45 -26.70
CA LEU A 69 14.49 15.36 -27.13
C LEU A 69 14.64 14.48 -28.37
N LEU A 70 13.98 13.31 -28.40
CA LEU A 70 14.05 12.39 -29.54
C LEU A 70 13.34 12.91 -30.79
N THR A 71 12.30 13.72 -30.62
CA THR A 71 11.61 14.39 -31.74
C THR A 71 12.32 15.67 -32.20
N GLY A 72 13.36 16.11 -31.49
CA GLY A 72 14.15 17.29 -31.84
C GLY A 72 13.42 18.63 -31.69
N LEU A 73 12.24 18.62 -31.06
CA LEU A 73 11.45 19.82 -30.76
C LEU A 73 12.10 20.67 -29.67
N VAL A 74 12.80 20.02 -28.73
CA VAL A 74 13.67 20.67 -27.75
C VAL A 74 15.09 20.17 -27.99
N ARG A 75 16.04 21.10 -28.16
CA ARG A 75 17.47 20.80 -28.27
C ARG A 75 18.16 21.33 -27.02
N VAL A 76 19.10 20.54 -26.51
CA VAL A 76 19.97 20.90 -25.37
C VAL A 76 21.35 21.23 -25.91
#